data_AF-A0A060BRZ1-F1
#
_entry.id   AF-A0A060BRZ1-F1
#
_cell.length_a   1.000
_cell.length_b   1.000
_cell.length_c   1.000
_cell.angle_alpha   90.00
_cell.angle_beta   90.00
_cell.angle_gamma   90.00
#
_symmetry.space_group_name_H-M   'P 1'
#
loop_
_entity.id
_entity.type
_entity.pdbx_description
1 polymer ?
#
loop_
_entity_poly.entity_id
_entity_poly.type
_entity_poly.pdbx_seq_one_letter_code
_entity_poly.pdbx_strand_id
1 'polypeptide(L)'
;FRREAHSVAQMNNPNIVNIYDSGEENVTADNGHSEHLPYLVMEYVKGQTLRDIIHSNGALTQRDAAQVMIGVLNALEYSHRTGIIHRDIKPGNIMISEQGIVKVMDFGIARALDDSAATMTQSQGVVGTAQYLSPSRRVGKSWICARTS
;
A
#
# COMPACT_ATOMS: atom_id res chain seq x y z
N PHE A 1 15.66 0.71 0.53
CA PHE A 1 15.16 0.34 1.87
C PHE A 1 15.10 1.48 2.88
N ARG A 2 16.21 2.01 3.43
CA ARG A 2 16.16 2.86 4.64
C ARG A 2 15.33 4.16 4.59
N ARG A 3 15.23 4.88 3.46
CA ARG A 3 14.57 6.21 3.41
C ARG A 3 13.04 6.16 3.33
N GLU A 4 12.47 5.15 2.69
CA GLU A 4 11.03 5.12 2.39
C GLU A 4 10.23 4.49 3.54
N ALA A 5 10.75 3.42 4.16
CA ALA A 5 10.18 2.87 5.39
C ALA A 5 10.19 3.90 6.55
N HIS A 6 11.22 4.76 6.63
CA HIS A 6 11.28 5.86 7.59
C HIS A 6 10.18 6.92 7.39
N SER A 7 9.73 7.13 6.14
CA SER A 7 8.71 8.15 5.85
C SER A 7 7.31 7.68 6.27
N VAL A 8 7.04 6.37 6.18
CA VAL A 8 5.76 5.77 6.62
C VAL A 8 5.75 5.52 8.14
N ALA A 9 6.91 5.25 8.76
CA ALA A 9 7.06 5.10 10.21
C ALA A 9 6.73 6.36 11.03
N GLN A 10 6.58 7.54 10.39
CA GLN A 10 6.16 8.78 11.05
C GLN A 10 4.67 9.12 10.85
N MET A 11 3.88 8.24 10.23
CA MET A 11 2.45 8.46 10.08
C MET A 11 1.72 8.14 11.39
N ASN A 12 1.39 9.17 12.17
CA ASN A 12 0.53 9.02 13.34
C ASN A 12 -0.86 9.59 13.01
N ASN A 13 -1.74 8.73 12.50
CA ASN A 13 -3.12 9.06 12.18
C ASN A 13 -4.07 7.93 12.61
N PRO A 14 -5.22 8.21 13.23
CA PRO A 14 -6.12 7.17 13.72
C PRO A 14 -6.67 6.26 12.62
N ASN A 15 -6.75 6.75 11.36
CA ASN A 15 -7.22 6.01 10.20
C ASN A 15 -6.10 5.38 9.36
N ILE A 16 -4.84 5.41 9.82
CA ILE A 16 -3.70 4.72 9.21
C ILE A 16 -3.20 3.66 10.18
N VAL A 17 -2.84 2.48 9.67
CA VAL A 17 -2.13 1.48 10.46
C VAL A 17 -0.72 1.98 10.73
N ASN A 18 -0.35 2.12 12.01
CA ASN A 18 0.99 2.58 12.37
C ASN A 18 2.02 1.49 12.03
N ILE A 19 3.14 1.90 11.43
CA ILE A 19 4.30 1.03 11.20
C ILE A 19 5.32 1.34 12.31
N TYR A 20 5.73 0.30 13.05
CA TYR A 20 6.69 0.44 14.13
C TYR A 20 8.12 0.18 13.67
N ASP A 21 8.34 -0.86 12.86
CA ASP A 21 9.67 -1.25 12.39
C ASP A 21 9.61 -2.00 11.05
N SER A 22 10.73 -2.07 10.34
CA SER A 22 10.90 -2.84 9.11
C SER A 22 12.33 -3.36 9.02
N GLY A 23 12.51 -4.58 8.54
CA GLY A 23 13.83 -5.17 8.40
C GLY A 23 13.90 -6.25 7.33
N GLU A 24 15.04 -6.93 7.29
CA GLU A 24 15.31 -8.06 6.41
C GLU A 24 15.92 -9.18 7.26
N GLU A 25 15.44 -10.41 7.09
CA GLU A 25 15.98 -11.61 7.73
C GLU A 25 16.71 -12.48 6.70
N ASN A 26 17.89 -12.97 7.05
CA ASN A 26 18.63 -13.90 6.19
C ASN A 26 18.11 -15.32 6.44
N VAL A 27 17.37 -15.87 5.49
CA VAL A 27 16.83 -17.23 5.56
C VAL A 27 17.62 -18.10 4.59
N THR A 28 18.25 -19.16 5.10
CA THR A 28 18.87 -20.18 4.24
C THR A 28 17.83 -21.22 3.89
N ALA A 29 17.48 -21.30 2.60
CA ALA A 29 16.60 -22.32 2.08
C ALA A 29 17.27 -23.71 2.09
N ASP A 30 16.47 -24.77 2.08
CA ASP A 30 16.94 -26.17 2.13
C ASP A 30 17.92 -26.53 1.00
N ASN A 31 17.94 -25.76 -0.08
CA ASN A 31 18.85 -25.89 -1.21
C ASN A 31 20.23 -25.22 -0.98
N GLY A 32 20.47 -24.64 0.19
CA GLY A 32 21.72 -23.95 0.55
C GLY A 32 21.82 -22.50 0.05
N HIS A 33 20.77 -21.96 -0.57
CA HIS A 33 20.71 -20.56 -0.98
C HIS A 33 20.26 -19.67 0.19
N SER A 34 21.00 -18.60 0.47
CA SER A 34 20.56 -17.56 1.41
C SER A 34 19.71 -16.52 0.68
N GLU A 35 18.49 -16.32 1.16
CA GLU A 35 17.55 -15.32 0.69
C GLU A 35 17.32 -14.25 1.76
N HIS A 36 17.18 -12.99 1.34
CA HIS A 36 16.83 -11.88 2.21
C HIS A 36 15.30 -11.72 2.23
N LEU A 37 14.65 -12.08 3.34
CA LEU A 37 13.21 -11.98 3.49
C LEU A 37 12.85 -10.67 4.21
N PRO A 38 12.19 -9.71 3.53
CA PRO A 38 11.77 -8.47 4.17
C PRO A 38 10.59 -8.72 5.12
N TYR A 39 10.59 -8.04 6.27
CA TYR A 39 9.50 -8.05 7.23
C TYR A 39 9.08 -6.65 7.67
N LEU A 40 7.83 -6.53 8.11
CA LEU A 40 7.24 -5.28 8.60
C LEU A 40 6.52 -5.52 9.92
N VAL A 41 6.84 -4.71 10.93
CA VAL A 41 6.18 -4.71 12.23
C VAL A 41 5.21 -3.53 12.26
N MET A 42 3.93 -3.81 12.47
CA MET A 42 2.86 -2.82 12.40
C MET A 42 1.87 -2.98 13.54
N GLU A 43 1.01 -1.97 13.72
CA GLU A 43 -0.11 -1.99 14.64
C GLU A 43 -1.01 -3.21 14.39
N TYR A 44 -1.29 -3.96 15.45
CA TYR A 44 -2.28 -5.01 15.40
C TYR A 44 -3.69 -4.41 15.50
N VAL A 45 -4.43 -4.46 14.39
CA VAL A 45 -5.83 -4.03 14.33
C VAL A 45 -6.72 -5.25 14.56
N LYS A 46 -7.35 -5.30 15.73
CA LYS A 46 -8.36 -6.34 16.02
C LYS A 46 -9.64 -6.02 15.24
N GLY A 47 -9.89 -6.77 14.17
CA GLY A 47 -11.00 -6.51 13.25
C GLY A 47 -10.93 -7.37 11.99
N GLN A 48 -11.67 -6.98 10.95
CA GLN A 48 -11.72 -7.67 9.67
C GLN A 48 -11.39 -6.72 8.52
N THR A 49 -10.92 -7.26 7.40
CA THR A 49 -10.77 -6.46 6.19
C THR A 49 -12.14 -6.15 5.60
N LEU A 50 -12.26 -5.00 4.92
CA LEU A 50 -13.48 -4.63 4.23
C LEU A 50 -13.82 -5.64 3.13
N ARG A 51 -12.81 -6.24 2.50
CA ARG A 51 -13.00 -7.35 1.56
C ARG A 51 -13.74 -8.51 2.21
N ASP A 52 -13.30 -8.96 3.39
CA ASP A 52 -13.90 -10.10 4.07
C ASP A 52 -15.33 -9.79 4.51
N ILE A 53 -15.58 -8.57 5.01
CA ILE A 53 -16.92 -8.10 5.38
C ILE A 53 -17.86 -8.13 4.18
N ILE A 54 -17.42 -7.60 3.03
CA ILE A 54 -18.22 -7.60 1.80
C ILE A 54 -18.46 -9.04 1.30
N HIS A 55 -17.47 -9.91 1.44
CA HIS A 55 -17.58 -11.30 1.02
C HIS A 55 -18.58 -12.09 1.89
N SER A 56 -18.55 -11.89 3.21
CA SER A 56 -19.41 -12.59 4.16
C SER A 56 -20.84 -12.02 4.23
N ASN A 57 -20.97 -10.70 4.21
CA ASN A 57 -22.25 -10.02 4.49
C ASN A 57 -22.92 -9.44 3.23
N GLY A 58 -22.24 -9.48 2.09
CA GLY A 58 -22.68 -8.83 0.86
C GLY A 58 -22.35 -7.33 0.83
N ALA A 59 -22.99 -6.60 -0.09
CA ALA A 59 -22.73 -5.18 -0.26
C ALA A 59 -23.08 -4.37 1.00
N LEU A 60 -22.24 -3.37 1.31
CA LEU A 60 -22.50 -2.44 2.41
C LEU A 60 -23.79 -1.63 2.17
N THR A 61 -24.44 -1.24 3.26
CA THR A 61 -25.49 -0.21 3.17
C THR A 61 -24.88 1.14 2.77
N GLN A 62 -25.68 2.05 2.22
CA GLN A 62 -25.21 3.39 1.86
C GLN A 62 -24.59 4.13 3.05
N ARG A 63 -25.16 3.93 4.25
CA ARG A 63 -24.68 4.52 5.49
C ARG A 63 -23.30 3.99 5.86
N ASP A 64 -23.12 2.66 5.84
CA ASP A 64 -21.85 2.04 6.22
C ASP A 64 -20.76 2.36 5.19
N ALA A 65 -21.11 2.35 3.90
CA ALA A 65 -20.21 2.79 2.84
C ALA A 65 -19.73 4.22 3.05
N ALA A 66 -20.63 5.15 3.42
CA ALA A 66 -20.25 6.53 3.73
C ALA A 66 -19.30 6.62 4.93
N GLN A 67 -19.55 5.86 6.01
CA GLN A 67 -18.68 5.82 7.19
C GLN A 67 -17.28 5.29 6.86
N VAL A 68 -17.21 4.20 6.09
CA VAL A 68 -15.95 3.65 5.60
C VAL A 68 -15.20 4.69 4.76
N MET A 69 -15.89 5.34 3.84
CA MET A 69 -15.28 6.36 2.97
C MET A 69 -14.75 7.56 3.75
N ILE A 70 -15.43 8.02 4.81
CA ILE A 70 -14.91 9.10 5.67
C ILE A 70 -13.55 8.71 6.28
N GLY A 71 -13.44 7.49 6.81
CA GLY A 71 -12.18 6.99 7.37
C GLY A 71 -11.06 6.89 6.33
N VAL A 72 -11.36 6.37 5.14
CA VAL A 72 -10.40 6.29 4.03
C VAL A 72 -9.95 7.69 3.59
N LEU A 73 -10.86 8.64 3.48
CA LEU A 73 -10.54 10.02 3.08
C LEU A 73 -9.68 10.73 4.12
N ASN A 74 -9.93 10.54 5.42
CA ASN A 74 -9.08 11.09 6.48
C ASN A 74 -7.64 10.54 6.38
N ALA A 75 -7.49 9.24 6.09
CA ALA A 75 -6.20 8.60 5.91
C ALA A 75 -5.46 9.17 4.69
N LEU A 76 -6.16 9.32 3.56
CA LEU A 76 -5.60 9.88 2.32
C LEU A 76 -5.27 11.37 2.43
N GLU A 77 -6.11 12.16 3.11
CA GLU A 77 -5.82 13.58 3.36
C GLU A 77 -4.53 13.72 4.17
N TYR A 78 -4.41 12.96 5.26
CA TYR A 78 -3.20 12.97 6.07
C TYR A 78 -1.97 12.55 5.25
N SER A 79 -2.08 11.48 4.46
CA SER A 79 -0.95 11.02 3.64
C SER A 79 -0.53 12.06 2.59
N HIS A 80 -1.49 12.69 1.93
CA HIS A 80 -1.18 13.72 0.93
C HIS A 80 -0.52 14.95 1.57
N ARG A 81 -0.92 15.35 2.79
CA ARG A 81 -0.28 16.42 3.54
C ARG A 81 1.18 16.11 3.90
N THR A 82 1.51 14.83 4.10
CA THR A 82 2.88 14.38 4.36
C THR A 82 3.64 13.98 3.08
N GLY A 83 3.05 14.19 1.90
CA GLY A 83 3.67 13.90 0.60
C GLY A 83 3.65 12.42 0.19
N ILE A 84 2.93 11.57 0.92
CA ILE A 84 2.81 10.14 0.67
C ILE A 84 1.52 9.83 -0.09
N ILE A 85 1.63 9.04 -1.16
CA ILE A 85 0.50 8.61 -1.99
C ILE A 85 0.36 7.09 -1.86
N HIS A 86 -0.83 6.62 -1.48
CA HIS A 86 -1.08 5.19 -1.26
C HIS A 86 -0.99 4.33 -2.53
N ARG A 87 -1.57 4.80 -3.65
CA ARG A 87 -1.57 4.17 -5.00
C ARG A 87 -2.31 2.83 -5.18
N ASP A 88 -2.52 2.05 -4.12
CA ASP A 88 -3.25 0.78 -4.15
C ASP A 88 -4.41 0.74 -3.14
N ILE A 89 -5.38 1.63 -3.27
CA ILE A 89 -6.58 1.63 -2.42
C ILE A 89 -7.56 0.57 -2.94
N LYS A 90 -7.82 -0.45 -2.11
CA LYS A 90 -8.77 -1.55 -2.38
C LYS A 90 -9.35 -2.08 -1.06
N PRO A 91 -10.50 -2.78 -1.07
CA PRO A 91 -11.12 -3.32 0.16
C PRO A 91 -10.22 -4.26 0.98
N GLY A 92 -9.23 -4.91 0.35
CA GLY A 92 -8.24 -5.74 1.05
C GLY A 92 -7.25 -4.93 1.91
N ASN A 93 -7.07 -3.64 1.60
CA ASN A 93 -6.14 -2.75 2.30
C ASN A 93 -6.87 -1.80 3.26
N ILE A 94 -8.12 -2.14 3.62
CA ILE A 94 -8.95 -1.37 4.54
C ILE A 94 -9.40 -2.35 5.62
N MET A 95 -9.06 -2.05 6.87
CA MET A 95 -9.53 -2.79 8.05
C MET A 95 -10.59 -2.00 8.79
N ILE A 96 -11.57 -2.71 9.34
CA ILE A 96 -12.56 -2.17 10.27
C ILE A 96 -12.32 -2.85 11.62
N SER A 97 -11.96 -2.07 12.63
CA SER A 97 -11.76 -2.59 13.98
C SER A 97 -13.08 -3.00 14.63
N GLU A 98 -13.03 -3.79 15.70
CA GLU A 98 -14.22 -4.13 16.51
C GLU A 98 -14.94 -2.90 17.07
N GLN A 99 -14.25 -1.77 17.22
CA GLN A 99 -14.81 -0.48 17.64
C GLN A 99 -15.41 0.31 16.48
N GLY A 100 -15.43 -0.25 15.26
CA GLY A 100 -15.94 0.41 14.05
C GLY A 100 -14.96 1.42 13.45
N ILE A 101 -13.70 1.43 13.88
CA ILE A 101 -12.70 2.38 13.36
C ILE A 101 -12.11 1.84 12.06
N VAL A 102 -12.15 2.67 11.02
CA VAL A 102 -11.54 2.38 9.72
C VAL A 102 -10.06 2.66 9.78
N LYS A 103 -9.24 1.68 9.38
CA LYS A 103 -7.79 1.80 9.27
C LYS A 103 -7.32 1.36 7.89
N VAL A 104 -6.54 2.20 7.23
CA VAL A 104 -5.96 1.93 5.92
C VAL A 104 -4.53 1.41 6.11
N MET A 105 -4.20 0.33 5.41
CA MET A 105 -2.91 -0.38 5.48
C MET A 105 -2.19 -0.35 4.12
N ASP A 106 -0.91 -0.75 4.07
CA ASP A 106 -0.10 -0.84 2.84
C ASP A 106 0.17 0.48 2.10
N PHE A 107 0.26 1.59 2.83
CA PHE A 107 0.66 2.88 2.27
C PHE A 107 2.06 2.82 1.64
N GLY A 108 2.14 2.88 0.31
CA GLY A 108 3.39 3.14 -0.41
C GLY A 108 4.44 2.02 -0.37
N ILE A 109 4.18 0.90 0.30
CA ILE A 109 5.10 -0.25 0.39
C ILE A 109 5.32 -0.89 -0.99
N ALA A 110 4.28 -0.92 -1.81
CA ALA A 110 4.33 -1.48 -3.17
C ALA A 110 5.43 -0.86 -4.03
N ARG A 111 5.69 0.45 -3.90
CA ARG A 111 6.76 1.09 -4.68
C ARG A 111 8.14 0.84 -4.07
N ALA A 112 8.25 0.74 -2.75
CA ALA A 112 9.52 0.36 -2.12
C ALA A 112 9.94 -1.05 -2.54
N LEU A 113 8.98 -1.98 -2.68
CA LEU A 113 9.23 -3.33 -3.20
C LEU A 113 9.47 -3.35 -4.71
N ASP A 114 8.71 -2.59 -5.52
CA ASP A 114 8.89 -2.51 -6.98
C ASP A 114 10.20 -1.80 -7.38
N ASP A 115 10.58 -0.70 -6.73
CA ASP A 115 11.84 -0.01 -6.99
C ASP A 115 13.03 -0.86 -6.48
N SER A 116 12.87 -1.63 -5.41
CA SER A 116 13.87 -2.61 -4.95
C SER A 116 13.97 -3.80 -5.91
N ALA A 117 12.84 -4.32 -6.42
CA ALA A 117 12.81 -5.35 -7.44
C ALA A 117 13.43 -4.85 -8.76
N ALA A 118 13.16 -3.61 -9.17
CA ALA A 118 13.77 -2.98 -10.33
C ALA A 118 15.28 -2.71 -10.17
N THR A 119 15.75 -2.50 -8.93
CA THR A 119 17.18 -2.37 -8.63
C THR A 119 17.87 -3.74 -8.49
N MET A 120 17.12 -4.79 -8.12
CA MET A 120 17.59 -6.18 -8.02
C MET A 120 17.46 -6.99 -9.32
N THR A 121 16.71 -6.51 -10.32
CA THR A 121 16.53 -7.16 -11.62
C THR A 121 17.10 -6.32 -12.77
N GLN A 122 18.41 -6.08 -12.74
CA GLN A 122 19.17 -5.92 -14.00
C GLN A 122 19.51 -7.27 -14.66
N SER A 123 18.93 -8.36 -14.16
CA SER A 123 19.07 -9.69 -14.77
C SER A 123 17.70 -10.38 -14.82
N GLN A 124 17.11 -10.33 -16.02
CA GLN A 124 16.11 -11.26 -16.56
C GLN A 124 14.64 -11.15 -16.09
N GLY A 125 13.77 -10.84 -17.05
CA GLY A 125 12.52 -11.59 -17.23
C GLY A 125 11.23 -10.93 -16.74
N VAL A 126 10.56 -10.21 -17.65
CA VAL A 126 9.19 -9.72 -17.54
C VAL A 126 8.20 -10.87 -17.25
N VAL A 127 7.44 -10.80 -16.15
CA VAL A 127 6.06 -11.31 -16.07
C VAL A 127 5.26 -10.45 -15.08
N GLY A 128 4.23 -9.76 -15.59
CA GLY A 128 3.29 -8.98 -14.79
C GLY A 128 1.90 -9.60 -14.78
N THR A 129 1.15 -9.40 -13.68
CA THR A 129 -0.30 -9.59 -13.66
C THR A 129 -0.96 -8.29 -14.09
N ALA A 130 -1.15 -8.14 -15.41
CA ALA A 130 -1.78 -6.97 -16.01
C ALA A 130 -3.30 -7.14 -16.10
N GLN A 131 -4.07 -6.60 -15.16
CA GLN A 131 -5.51 -6.36 -15.40
C GLN A 131 -6.11 -5.05 -14.85
N TYR A 132 -5.38 -4.19 -14.13
CA TYR A 132 -5.93 -2.87 -13.75
C TYR A 132 -4.89 -1.75 -13.89
N LEU A 133 -4.58 -1.37 -15.13
CA LEU A 133 -3.86 -0.13 -15.42
C LEU A 133 -4.71 0.76 -16.33
N SER A 134 -4.87 2.02 -15.92
CA SER A 134 -5.52 3.05 -16.74
C SER A 134 -4.66 3.40 -17.97
N PRO A 135 -5.28 3.74 -19.12
CA PRO A 135 -4.59 3.83 -20.41
C PRO A 135 -3.45 4.86 -20.49
N SER A 136 -3.41 5.86 -19.62
CA SER A 136 -2.40 6.94 -19.68
C SER A 136 -0.99 6.52 -19.27
N ARG A 137 -0.80 5.29 -18.74
CA ARG A 137 0.52 4.79 -18.31
C ARG A 137 1.23 3.86 -19.31
N ARG A 138 0.65 3.60 -20.48
CA ARG A 138 1.24 2.66 -21.46
C ARG A 138 2.18 3.32 -22.48
N VAL A 139 2.26 4.65 -22.52
CA VAL A 139 3.09 5.33 -23.52
C VAL A 139 4.09 6.25 -22.84
N GLY A 140 5.29 5.72 -22.63
CA GLY A 140 6.49 6.53 -22.48
C GLY A 140 6.70 7.32 -23.78
N LYS A 141 6.16 8.53 -23.85
CA LYS A 141 6.56 9.54 -24.83
C LYS A 141 6.65 10.89 -24.14
N SER A 142 7.86 11.43 -24.17
CA SER A 142 8.18 12.84 -23.98
C SER A 142 7.16 13.71 -24.70
N TRP A 143 6.53 14.62 -23.96
CA TRP A 143 6.00 15.84 -24.52
C TRP A 143 6.51 17.02 -23.71
N ILE A 144 7.50 17.67 -24.31
CA ILE A 144 7.95 19.02 -24.04
C ILE A 144 6.71 19.92 -24.03
N CYS A 145 6.45 20.59 -22.92
CA CYS A 145 5.43 21.63 -22.83
C CYS A 145 5.97 22.88 -23.56
N ALA A 146 5.56 23.08 -24.81
CA ALA A 146 5.65 24.38 -25.46
C ALA A 146 4.28 25.07 -25.36
N ARG A 147 4.19 26.05 -24.46
CA ARG A 147 3.14 27.08 -24.51
C ARG A 147 3.84 28.42 -24.29
N THR A 148 4.01 29.16 -25.37
CA THR A 148 4.23 30.60 -25.31
C THR A 148 3.16 31.24 -26.18
N SER A 149 2.45 32.16 -25.53
CA SER A 149 1.59 33.27 -25.99
C SER A 149 1.07 33.28 -27.43
#